data_AF-A0AAD9ZJL9-F1
#
_entry.id   AF-A0AAD9ZJL9-F1
#
_cell.length_a   1.000
_cell.length_b   1.000
_cell.length_c   1.000
_cell.angle_alpha   90.00
_cell.angle_beta   90.00
_cell.angle_gamma   90.00
#
_symmetry.space_group_name_H-M   'P 1'
#
loop_
_entity.id
_entity.type
_entity.pdbx_description
1 polymer ?
#
loop_
_entity_poly.entity_id
_entity_poly.type
_entity_poly.pdbx_seq_one_letter_code
_entity_poly.pdbx_strand_id
1 'polypeptide(L)'
;MLSNAKHASRKTTLLYTFTVDLSRNLLEFNLSKVVFSKSLAVLDLNNNKLFGSIPEEMTSLSLQLFNVSYNRLCGKIPVGGSLQRFDYSTYFHNRCLCGAPLESCK
;
A
#
# COMPACT_ATOMS: atom_id res chain seq x y z
N MET A 1 38.39 -35.72 15.01
CA MET A 1 37.19 -34.86 15.09
C MET A 1 37.49 -33.55 14.37
N LEU A 2 37.04 -33.41 13.13
CA LEU A 2 37.01 -32.14 12.41
C LEU A 2 35.61 -32.00 11.83
N SER A 3 34.84 -31.08 12.41
CA SER A 3 33.48 -30.76 12.00
C SER A 3 33.53 -29.80 10.80
N ASN A 4 33.11 -30.28 9.64
CA ASN A 4 32.83 -29.42 8.49
C ASN A 4 31.53 -28.66 8.74
N ALA A 5 31.65 -27.45 9.31
CA ALA A 5 30.56 -26.49 9.31
C ALA A 5 30.30 -26.05 7.86
N LYS A 6 29.22 -26.56 7.27
CA LYS A 6 28.69 -26.06 6.00
C LYS A 6 28.34 -24.59 6.18
N HIS A 7 29.16 -23.72 5.58
CA HIS A 7 28.88 -22.31 5.43
C HIS A 7 27.64 -22.18 4.53
N ALA A 8 26.47 -22.07 5.15
CA ALA A 8 25.26 -21.69 4.46
C ALA A 8 25.45 -20.23 4.01
N SER A 9 25.91 -20.05 2.77
CA SER A 9 25.87 -18.77 2.09
C SER A 9 24.41 -18.31 2.11
N ARG A 10 24.11 -17.33 2.97
CA ARG A 10 22.82 -16.64 2.95
C ARG A 10 22.75 -15.99 1.58
N LYS A 11 21.98 -16.59 0.67
CA LYS A 11 21.57 -15.94 -0.58
C LYS A 11 20.92 -14.61 -0.19
N THR A 12 21.68 -13.54 -0.26
CA THR A 12 21.16 -12.19 -0.16
C THR A 12 20.45 -11.95 -1.47
N THR A 13 19.18 -12.34 -1.56
CA THR A 13 18.34 -11.90 -2.67
C THR A 13 18.33 -10.38 -2.62
N LEU A 14 18.90 -9.74 -3.65
CA LEU A 14 18.68 -8.32 -3.88
C LEU A 14 17.17 -8.15 -4.10
N LEU A 15 16.46 -7.67 -3.08
CA LEU A 15 15.05 -7.33 -3.19
C LEU A 15 14.97 -6.08 -4.06
N TYR A 16 14.84 -6.27 -5.38
CA TYR A 16 14.43 -5.20 -6.28
C TYR A 16 13.01 -4.81 -5.87
N THR A 17 12.90 -3.75 -5.07
CA THR A 17 11.61 -3.19 -4.68
C THR A 17 11.08 -2.35 -5.83
N PHE A 18 9.82 -2.58 -6.19
CA PHE A 18 9.17 -1.82 -7.25
C PHE A 18 8.54 -0.55 -6.67
N THR A 19 8.76 0.57 -7.37
CA THR A 19 8.22 1.88 -7.00
C THR A 19 7.32 2.40 -8.09
N VAL A 20 6.13 2.83 -7.69
CA VAL A 20 5.15 3.52 -8.54
C VAL A 20 4.82 4.84 -7.89
N ASP A 21 5.21 5.93 -8.55
CA ASP A 21 4.79 7.28 -8.22
C ASP A 21 3.95 7.81 -9.38
N LEU A 22 2.66 8.03 -9.12
CA LEU A 22 1.71 8.65 -10.03
C LEU A 22 1.05 9.87 -9.37
N SER A 23 1.68 10.41 -8.32
CA SER A 23 1.18 11.55 -7.56
C SER A 23 0.90 12.77 -8.44
N ARG A 24 -0.07 13.59 -8.04
CA ARG A 24 -0.35 14.91 -8.65
C ARG A 24 -0.68 14.85 -10.14
N ASN A 25 -1.52 13.91 -10.53
CA ASN A 25 -2.04 13.78 -11.88
C ASN A 25 -3.57 13.97 -11.91
N LEU A 26 -4.18 13.73 -13.07
CA LEU A 26 -5.62 13.77 -13.27
C LEU A 26 -6.22 12.36 -13.45
N LEU A 27 -5.54 11.33 -12.93
CA LEU A 27 -5.96 9.94 -13.12
C LEU A 27 -7.33 9.70 -12.50
N GLU A 28 -8.22 9.08 -13.26
CA GLU A 28 -9.59 8.81 -12.88
C GLU A 28 -9.95 7.37 -13.25
N PHE A 29 -9.78 6.47 -12.29
CA PHE A 29 -10.15 5.07 -12.43
C PHE A 29 -10.56 4.48 -11.07
N ASN A 30 -11.18 3.30 -11.13
CA ASN A 30 -11.64 2.57 -9.97
C ASN A 30 -10.49 1.76 -9.35
N LEU A 31 -9.99 2.19 -8.18
CA LEU A 31 -8.90 1.52 -7.48
C LEU A 31 -9.27 0.10 -7.04
N SER A 32 -10.56 -0.19 -6.81
CA SER A 32 -11.01 -1.52 -6.37
C SER A 32 -10.86 -2.62 -7.44
N LYS A 33 -10.50 -2.23 -8.66
CA LYS A 33 -10.31 -3.13 -9.82
C LYS A 33 -8.84 -3.29 -10.21
N VAL A 34 -7.93 -2.62 -9.51
CA VAL A 34 -6.49 -2.69 -9.80
C VAL A 34 -5.87 -3.88 -9.06
N VAL A 35 -4.97 -4.58 -9.73
CA VAL A 35 -4.19 -5.68 -9.16
C VAL A 35 -2.75 -5.23 -8.95
N PHE A 36 -2.20 -5.47 -7.76
CA PHE A 36 -0.84 -5.05 -7.40
C PHE A 36 0.15 -6.22 -7.35
N SER A 37 1.40 -5.95 -7.77
CA SER A 37 2.50 -6.93 -7.64
C SER A 37 2.92 -7.10 -6.18
N LYS A 38 3.25 -8.33 -5.77
CA LYS A 38 3.81 -8.64 -4.44
C LYS A 38 5.16 -7.98 -4.17
N SER A 39 5.88 -7.56 -5.21
CA SER A 39 7.18 -6.86 -5.09
C SER A 39 7.04 -5.34 -4.92
N LEU A 40 5.82 -4.81 -4.92
CA LEU A 40 5.55 -3.39 -4.73
C LEU A 40 5.90 -2.98 -3.29
N ALA A 41 6.78 -1.98 -3.17
CA ALA A 41 7.15 -1.40 -1.88
C ALA A 41 6.77 0.09 -1.80
N VAL A 42 7.00 0.77 -2.92
CA VAL A 42 6.67 2.15 -3.31
C VAL A 42 5.29 2.40 -3.93
N LEU A 43 4.28 2.95 -3.26
CA LEU A 43 3.07 3.41 -3.98
C LEU A 43 2.58 4.79 -3.54
N ASP A 44 2.84 5.80 -4.36
CA ASP A 44 2.26 7.14 -4.21
C ASP A 44 1.25 7.43 -5.32
N LEU A 45 -0.01 7.62 -4.92
CA LEU A 45 -1.17 7.90 -5.77
C LEU A 45 -1.87 9.20 -5.35
N ASN A 46 -1.24 10.02 -4.51
CA ASN A 46 -1.92 11.18 -3.95
C ASN A 46 -2.31 12.22 -5.02
N ASN A 47 -3.23 13.12 -4.69
CA ASN A 47 -3.64 14.23 -5.55
C ASN A 47 -4.07 13.76 -6.96
N ASN A 48 -5.04 12.85 -7.01
CA ASN A 48 -5.65 12.36 -8.25
C ASN A 48 -7.20 12.38 -8.12
N LYS A 49 -7.91 11.71 -9.03
CA LYS A 49 -9.37 11.56 -9.00
C LYS A 49 -9.78 10.09 -8.85
N LEU A 50 -8.95 9.26 -8.22
CA LEU A 50 -9.21 7.83 -8.04
C LEU A 50 -10.46 7.62 -7.19
N PHE A 51 -11.28 6.63 -7.55
CA PHE A 51 -12.53 6.32 -6.85
C PHE A 51 -12.63 4.82 -6.55
N GLY A 52 -13.69 4.42 -5.85
CA GLY A 52 -13.86 3.06 -5.34
C GLY A 52 -13.14 2.83 -4.01
N SER A 53 -12.93 1.58 -3.64
CA SER A 53 -12.29 1.19 -2.38
C SER A 53 -10.81 0.84 -2.55
N ILE A 54 -10.07 0.86 -1.44
CA ILE A 54 -8.74 0.26 -1.36
C ILE A 54 -8.92 -1.27 -1.44
N PRO A 55 -8.29 -1.99 -2.39
CA PRO A 55 -8.39 -3.44 -2.49
C PRO A 55 -7.88 -4.16 -1.25
N GLU A 56 -8.57 -5.21 -0.82
CA GLU A 56 -8.19 -6.00 0.36
C GLU A 56 -6.83 -6.71 0.17
N GLU A 57 -6.48 -7.08 -1.07
CA GLU A 57 -5.20 -7.68 -1.42
C GLU A 57 -3.98 -6.83 -1.03
N MET A 58 -4.16 -5.51 -0.88
CA MET A 58 -3.09 -4.62 -0.42
C MET A 58 -2.61 -4.93 1.00
N THR A 59 -3.44 -5.61 1.82
CA THR A 59 -3.03 -6.10 3.14
C THR A 59 -1.95 -7.18 3.08
N SER A 60 -1.79 -7.85 1.93
CA SER A 60 -0.74 -8.86 1.72
C SER A 60 0.61 -8.28 1.30
N LEU A 61 0.65 -6.96 1.02
CA LEU A 61 1.84 -6.28 0.52
C LEU A 61 2.72 -5.72 1.65
N SER A 62 4.03 -5.84 1.47
CA SER A 62 5.04 -5.26 2.36
C SER A 62 5.42 -3.85 1.90
N LEU A 63 4.42 -2.95 1.87
CA LEU A 63 4.61 -1.55 1.49
C LEU A 63 5.49 -0.81 2.51
N GLN A 64 6.47 -0.07 2.00
CA GLN A 64 7.32 0.83 2.78
C GLN A 64 6.73 2.25 2.78
N LEU A 65 6.10 2.65 1.69
CA LEU A 65 5.36 3.91 1.56
C LEU A 65 4.07 3.65 0.79
N PHE A 66 2.99 4.21 1.32
CA PHE A 66 1.68 4.22 0.69
C PHE A 66 1.09 5.62 0.88
N ASN A 67 0.59 6.23 -0.19
CA ASN A 67 -0.15 7.49 -0.09
C ASN A 67 -1.30 7.51 -1.09
N VAL A 68 -2.53 7.64 -0.60
CA VAL A 68 -3.74 7.76 -1.42
C VAL A 68 -4.55 9.01 -1.06
N SER A 69 -3.94 9.93 -0.32
CA SER A 69 -4.60 11.18 0.08
C SER A 69 -5.04 12.02 -1.11
N TYR A 70 -6.01 12.91 -0.89
CA TYR A 70 -6.57 13.77 -1.94
C TYR A 70 -7.05 12.99 -3.18
N ASN A 71 -7.97 12.05 -2.94
CA ASN A 71 -8.66 11.30 -3.98
C ASN A 71 -10.17 11.28 -3.68
N ARG A 72 -10.93 10.44 -4.39
CA ARG A 72 -12.37 10.23 -4.20
C ARG A 72 -12.65 8.80 -3.71
N LEU A 73 -11.71 8.21 -2.95
CA LEU A 73 -11.85 6.85 -2.44
C LEU A 73 -12.93 6.77 -1.36
N CYS A 74 -13.48 5.56 -1.20
CA CYS A 74 -14.64 5.28 -0.40
C CYS A 74 -14.55 3.91 0.29
N GLY A 75 -15.28 3.77 1.40
CA GLY A 75 -15.41 2.51 2.12
C GLY A 75 -14.38 2.34 3.24
N LYS A 76 -14.39 1.16 3.86
CA LYS A 76 -13.51 0.86 4.98
C LYS A 76 -12.08 0.60 4.51
N ILE A 77 -11.10 1.20 5.19
CA ILE A 77 -9.69 0.85 5.02
C ILE A 77 -9.49 -0.62 5.42
N PRO A 78 -8.94 -1.48 4.54
CA PRO A 78 -8.68 -2.87 4.88
C PRO A 78 -7.76 -3.00 6.11
N VAL A 79 -8.12 -3.92 7.00
CA VAL A 79 -7.38 -4.16 8.25
C VAL A 79 -6.38 -5.28 8.01
N GLY A 80 -5.09 -4.97 8.18
CA GLY A 80 -4.01 -5.95 8.07
C GLY A 80 -2.79 -5.39 7.33
N GLY A 81 -1.70 -6.15 7.39
CA GLY A 81 -0.46 -5.82 6.69
C GLY A 81 0.12 -4.47 7.05
N SER A 82 0.65 -3.78 6.04
CA SER A 82 1.29 -2.47 6.19
C SER A 82 0.29 -1.32 6.28
N LEU A 83 -0.96 -1.50 5.83
CA LEU A 83 -1.97 -0.44 5.79
C LEU A 83 -2.29 0.12 7.19
N GLN A 84 -2.26 -0.71 8.23
CA GLN A 84 -2.53 -0.26 9.59
C GLN A 84 -1.33 0.45 10.27
N ARG A 85 -0.18 0.52 9.60
CA ARG A 85 1.03 1.22 10.12
C ARG A 85 1.12 2.67 9.64
N PHE A 86 0.44 3.02 8.55
CA PHE A 86 0.45 4.37 8.00
C PHE A 86 -0.48 5.28 8.78
N ASP A 87 -0.14 6.56 8.85
CA ASP A 87 -0.87 7.56 9.63
C ASP A 87 -2.05 8.17 8.86
N TYR A 88 -2.77 9.07 9.52
CA TYR A 88 -3.89 9.83 8.96
C TYR A 88 -3.56 10.49 7.61
N SER A 89 -2.34 11.01 7.43
CA SER A 89 -1.94 11.77 6.24
C SER A 89 -1.88 10.93 4.96
N THR A 90 -1.78 9.61 5.10
CA THR A 90 -1.83 8.66 3.97
C THR A 90 -3.23 8.56 3.36
N TYR A 91 -4.27 8.82 4.16
CA TYR A 91 -5.66 8.51 3.81
C TYR A 91 -6.57 9.73 3.71
N PHE A 92 -6.18 10.86 4.32
CA PHE A 92 -7.02 12.05 4.41
C PHE A 92 -7.42 12.65 3.04
N HIS A 93 -8.44 13.50 3.07
CA HIS A 93 -9.10 14.03 1.86
C HIS A 93 -9.62 12.94 0.91
N ASN A 94 -10.13 11.84 1.47
CA ASN A 94 -11.03 10.90 0.79
C ASN A 94 -12.36 10.90 1.55
N ARG A 95 -13.34 11.68 1.06
CA ARG A 95 -14.53 12.08 1.84
C ARG A 95 -15.33 10.92 2.45
N CYS A 96 -15.36 9.76 1.81
CA CYS A 96 -16.14 8.61 2.28
C CYS A 96 -15.28 7.39 2.65
N LEU A 97 -13.97 7.58 2.78
CA LEU A 97 -13.06 6.57 3.31
C LEU A 97 -13.13 6.62 4.86
N CYS A 98 -13.14 5.46 5.51
CA CYS A 98 -13.32 5.34 6.96
C CYS A 98 -12.58 4.13 7.55
N GLY A 99 -12.50 4.05 8.88
CA GLY A 99 -11.71 3.06 9.60
C GLY A 99 -10.29 3.54 9.90
N ALA A 100 -9.64 2.94 10.90
CA ALA A 100 -8.33 3.37 11.38
C ALA A 100 -7.30 3.49 10.22
N PRO A 101 -6.52 4.58 10.15
CA PRO A 101 -6.37 5.66 11.15
C PRO A 101 -7.38 6.82 11.04
N LEU A 102 -8.36 6.74 10.13
CA LEU A 102 -9.45 7.72 10.03
C LEU A 102 -10.54 7.43 11.08
N GLU A 103 -11.58 8.27 11.09
CA GLU A 103 -12.78 8.02 11.88
C GLU A 103 -13.44 6.68 11.52
N SER A 104 -14.07 6.05 12.50
CA SER A 104 -14.85 4.83 12.31
C SER A 104 -15.93 5.02 11.25
N CYS A 105 -16.21 3.95 10.50
CA CYS A 105 -17.33 3.93 9.56
C CYS A 105 -18.66 4.09 10.32
N LYS A 106 -19.57 4.88 9.74
CA LYS A 106 -20.92 5.10 10.25
C LYS A 106 -21.88 4.04 9.75
#